data_AF-A0A109MUK4-F1
#
_entry.id   AF-A0A109MUK4-F1
#
_cell.length_a   1.000
_cell.length_b   1.000
_cell.length_c   1.000
_cell.angle_alpha   90.00
_cell.angle_beta   90.00
_cell.angle_gamma   90.00
#
_symmetry.space_group_name_H-M   'P 1'
#
loop_
_entity.id
_entity.type
_entity.pdbx_description
1 polymer ?
#
loop_
_entity_poly.entity_id
_entity_poly.type
_entity_poly.pdbx_seq_one_letter_code
_entity_poly.pdbx_strand_id
1 'polypeptide(L)'
;MNTVNGLLEKRVDVGVIAVQQLNQPNMHNTIKNGMNAFNFLGQLNPEQLQTVLNGVSHGLEKLAENIDKDEKVSLWQLGNSIRNPEIRTSLSTMLGFLEGMGEAFQGDKRELH
;
A
#
# COMPACT_ATOMS: atom_id res chain seq x y z
N MET A 1 28.60 -7.86 23.01
CA MET A 1 29.03 -8.02 21.59
C MET A 1 29.07 -9.50 21.13
N ASN A 2 28.28 -10.43 21.71
CA ASN A 2 28.47 -11.88 21.43
C ASN A 2 27.31 -12.58 20.70
N THR A 3 26.16 -11.93 20.49
CA THR A 3 25.01 -12.53 19.82
C THR A 3 25.14 -12.53 18.29
N VAL A 4 25.78 -11.52 17.71
CA VAL A 4 26.03 -11.42 16.27
C VAL A 4 27.06 -12.47 15.82
N ASN A 5 28.10 -12.72 16.61
CA ASN A 5 29.12 -13.73 16.30
C ASN A 5 28.59 -15.17 16.39
N GLY A 6 27.70 -15.46 17.35
CA GLY A 6 27.05 -16.78 17.44
C GLY A 6 26.07 -17.06 16.28
N LEU A 7 25.43 -16.02 15.73
CA LEU A 7 24.64 -16.12 14.49
C LEU A 7 25.55 -16.33 13.27
N LEU A 8 26.73 -15.71 13.24
CA LEU A 8 27.72 -15.85 12.16
C LEU A 8 28.35 -17.25 12.11
N GLU A 9 28.60 -17.89 13.27
CA GLU A 9 29.09 -19.27 13.36
C GLU A 9 28.03 -20.31 12.97
N LYS A 10 26.74 -20.01 13.21
CA LYS A 10 25.61 -20.91 12.90
C LYS A 10 24.75 -20.48 11.70
N ARG A 11 25.28 -19.65 10.79
CA ARG A 11 24.53 -19.11 9.63
C ARG A 11 23.82 -20.19 8.82
N VAL A 12 24.49 -21.32 8.61
CA VAL A 12 23.94 -22.45 7.84
C VAL A 12 22.78 -23.09 8.59
N ASP A 13 22.93 -23.39 9.89
CA ASP A 13 21.88 -24.01 10.71
C ASP A 13 20.67 -23.09 10.88
N VAL A 14 20.90 -21.80 11.16
CA VAL A 14 19.82 -20.80 11.30
C VAL A 14 19.09 -20.61 9.98
N GLY A 15 19.81 -20.59 8.85
CA GLY A 15 19.21 -20.52 7.52
C GLY A 15 18.37 -21.75 7.18
N VAL A 16 18.86 -22.95 7.48
CA VAL A 16 18.13 -24.21 7.26
C VAL A 16 16.87 -24.26 8.12
N ILE A 17 16.93 -23.86 9.38
CA ILE A 17 15.76 -23.80 10.27
C ILE A 17 14.73 -22.80 9.76
N ALA A 18 15.15 -21.62 9.31
CA ALA A 18 14.25 -20.62 8.74
C ALA A 18 13.55 -21.13 7.47
N VAL A 19 14.29 -21.80 6.56
CA VAL A 19 13.70 -22.41 5.36
C VAL A 19 12.73 -23.53 5.71
N GLN A 20 13.05 -24.37 6.71
CA GLN A 20 12.14 -25.42 7.17
C GLN A 20 10.87 -24.85 7.80
N GLN A 21 10.97 -23.75 8.55
CA GLN A 21 9.80 -23.07 9.12
C GLN A 21 8.92 -22.47 8.02
N LEU A 22 9.51 -21.84 7.00
CA LEU A 22 8.79 -21.33 5.84
C LEU A 22 8.16 -22.46 5.01
N ASN A 23 8.78 -23.64 4.96
CA ASN A 23 8.25 -24.80 4.25
C ASN A 23 7.18 -25.57 5.05
N GLN A 24 6.75 -25.06 6.21
CA GLN A 24 5.63 -25.67 6.94
C GLN A 24 4.31 -25.45 6.16
N PRO A 25 3.37 -26.42 6.14
CA PRO A 25 2.12 -26.31 5.38
C PRO A 25 1.26 -25.08 5.75
N ASN A 26 1.32 -24.63 6.99
CA ASN A 26 0.66 -23.41 7.47
C ASN A 26 1.23 -22.11 6.85
N MET A 27 2.45 -22.15 6.30
CA MET A 27 3.12 -21.02 5.65
C MET A 27 2.87 -20.92 4.15
N HIS A 28 2.31 -21.96 3.52
CA HIS A 28 2.05 -21.97 2.08
C HIS A 28 1.21 -20.75 1.63
N ASN A 29 0.15 -20.41 2.37
CA ASN A 29 -0.71 -19.27 2.04
C ASN A 29 0.01 -17.93 2.27
N THR A 30 0.79 -17.81 3.33
CA THR A 30 1.58 -16.59 3.61
C THR A 30 2.62 -16.35 2.53
N ILE A 31 3.35 -17.38 2.12
CA ILE A 31 4.33 -17.31 1.05
C ILE A 31 3.66 -16.96 -0.26
N LYS A 32 2.56 -17.64 -0.61
CA LYS A 32 1.80 -17.36 -1.83
C LYS A 32 1.31 -15.91 -1.87
N ASN A 33 0.73 -15.41 -0.77
CA ASN A 33 0.26 -14.03 -0.68
C ASN A 33 1.42 -13.03 -0.74
N GLY A 34 2.55 -13.31 -0.08
CA GLY A 34 3.75 -12.49 -0.12
C GLY A 34 4.35 -12.40 -1.53
N MET A 35 4.44 -13.54 -2.23
CA MET A 35 4.88 -13.60 -3.62
C MET A 35 3.93 -12.84 -4.55
N ASN A 36 2.61 -12.99 -4.36
CA ASN A 36 1.62 -12.24 -5.14
C ASN A 36 1.76 -10.73 -4.93
N ALA A 37 1.94 -10.28 -3.67
CA ALA A 37 2.17 -8.87 -3.36
C ALA A 37 3.48 -8.36 -3.98
N PHE A 38 4.56 -9.15 -3.90
CA PHE A 38 5.84 -8.80 -4.52
C PHE A 38 5.74 -8.70 -6.04
N ASN A 39 5.07 -9.65 -6.68
CA ASN A 39 4.82 -9.64 -8.12
C ASN A 39 3.98 -8.44 -8.54
N PHE A 40 2.91 -8.13 -7.79
CA PHE A 40 2.10 -6.93 -8.02
C PHE A 40 2.96 -5.67 -7.97
N LEU A 41 3.77 -5.49 -6.91
CA LEU A 41 4.68 -4.34 -6.79
C LEU A 41 5.68 -4.27 -7.95
N GLY A 42 6.20 -5.41 -8.41
CA GLY A 42 7.13 -5.48 -9.53
C GLY A 42 6.51 -5.18 -10.89
N GLN A 43 5.18 -5.29 -11.04
CA GLN A 43 4.46 -4.96 -12.28
C GLN A 43 4.06 -3.48 -12.37
N LEU A 44 4.07 -2.76 -11.24
CA LEU A 44 3.76 -1.33 -11.25
C LEU A 44 4.85 -0.54 -11.98
N ASN A 45 4.44 0.43 -12.79
CA ASN A 45 5.37 1.38 -13.37
C ASN A 45 6.06 2.18 -12.24
N PRO A 46 7.40 2.19 -12.15
CA PRO A 46 8.12 2.84 -11.04
C PRO A 46 7.84 4.34 -10.94
N GLU A 47 7.71 5.04 -12.06
CA GLU A 47 7.47 6.48 -12.09
C GLU A 47 6.07 6.83 -11.56
N GLN A 48 5.06 6.03 -11.91
CA GLN A 48 3.70 6.15 -11.39
C GLN A 48 3.64 5.86 -9.89
N LEU A 49 4.31 4.79 -9.43
CA LEU A 49 4.39 4.46 -8.01
C LEU A 49 5.04 5.60 -7.22
N GLN A 50 6.16 6.14 -7.70
CA GLN A 50 6.82 7.28 -7.07
C GLN A 50 5.90 8.51 -7.00
N THR A 51 5.13 8.77 -8.05
CA THR A 51 4.17 9.88 -8.08
C THR A 51 3.10 9.74 -7.00
N VAL A 52 2.52 8.54 -6.86
CA VAL A 52 1.51 8.26 -5.82
C VAL A 52 2.13 8.42 -4.43
N LEU A 53 3.31 7.84 -4.19
CA LEU A 53 4.00 7.95 -2.91
C LEU A 53 4.33 9.40 -2.54
N ASN A 54 4.80 10.20 -3.50
CA ASN A 54 5.06 11.62 -3.31
C ASN A 54 3.77 12.38 -2.95
N GLY A 55 2.66 12.08 -3.63
CA GLY A 55 1.36 12.66 -3.34
C GLY A 55 0.86 12.32 -1.93
N VAL A 56 1.05 11.07 -1.48
CA VAL A 56 0.73 10.65 -0.11
C VAL A 56 1.58 11.41 0.90
N SER A 57 2.90 11.51 0.69
CA SER A 57 3.79 12.26 1.59
C SER A 57 3.39 13.74 1.69
N HIS A 58 3.12 14.41 0.58
CA HIS A 58 2.65 15.81 0.58
C HIS A 58 1.30 15.96 1.27
N GLY A 59 0.39 15.00 1.11
CA GLY A 59 -0.89 14.97 1.81
C GLY A 59 -0.73 14.88 3.33
N LEU A 60 0.22 14.07 3.81
CA LEU A 60 0.55 13.96 5.24
C LEU A 60 1.18 15.24 5.79
N GLU A 61 2.07 15.90 5.04
CA GLU A 61 2.62 17.20 5.40
C GLU A 61 1.51 18.25 5.51
N LYS A 62 0.58 18.29 4.54
CA LYS A 62 -0.55 19.22 4.56
C LYS A 62 -1.52 18.95 5.70
N LEU A 63 -1.72 17.69 6.07
CA LEU A 63 -2.50 17.32 7.24
C LEU A 63 -1.86 17.87 8.51
N ALA A 64 -0.54 17.71 8.68
CA ALA A 64 0.19 18.24 9.84
C ALA A 64 0.07 19.77 9.94
N GLU A 65 0.24 20.50 8.83
CA GLU A 65 0.08 21.97 8.80
C GLU A 65 -1.31 22.46 9.21
N ASN A 66 -2.35 21.66 8.99
CA ASN A 66 -3.74 22.02 9.27
C ASN A 66 -4.18 21.63 10.68
N ILE A 67 -3.58 20.59 11.27
CA ILE A 67 -3.82 20.21 12.67
C ILE A 67 -3.39 21.34 13.62
N ASP A 68 -2.29 22.03 13.30
CA ASP A 68 -1.79 23.16 14.10
C ASP A 68 -2.70 24.40 14.09
N LYS A 69 -3.69 24.45 13.20
CA LYS A 69 -4.56 25.62 12.99
C LYS A 69 -5.92 25.56 13.69
N ASP A 70 -6.27 24.42 14.33
CA ASP A 70 -7.57 24.15 15.01
C ASP A 70 -8.82 24.65 14.24
N GLU A 71 -8.73 24.71 12.91
CA GLU A 71 -9.76 25.28 12.06
C GLU A 71 -10.76 24.20 11.67
N LYS A 72 -11.96 24.25 12.25
CA LYS A 72 -13.06 23.35 11.88
C LYS A 72 -13.50 23.63 10.45
N VAL A 73 -13.30 22.66 9.56
CA VAL A 73 -13.78 22.75 8.18
C VAL A 73 -15.31 22.64 8.15
N SER A 74 -15.98 23.69 7.67
CA SER A 74 -17.44 23.71 7.47
C SER A 74 -17.85 23.00 6.17
N LEU A 75 -19.09 22.51 6.12
CA LEU A 75 -19.67 21.88 4.90
C LEU A 75 -19.64 22.82 3.68
N TRP A 76 -19.79 24.13 3.91
CA TRP A 76 -19.68 25.13 2.84
C TRP A 76 -18.25 25.26 2.32
N GLN A 77 -17.26 25.28 3.21
CA GLN A 77 -15.84 25.26 2.82
C GLN A 77 -15.52 23.99 2.04
N LEU A 78 -16.00 22.81 2.47
CA LEU A 78 -15.83 21.55 1.72
C LEU A 78 -16.42 21.63 0.30
N GLY A 79 -17.65 22.14 0.17
CA GLY A 79 -18.28 22.33 -1.14
C GLY A 79 -17.49 23.27 -2.05
N ASN A 80 -16.95 24.37 -1.50
CA ASN A 80 -16.08 25.28 -2.24
C ASN A 80 -14.71 24.66 -2.57
N SER A 81 -14.16 23.84 -1.69
CA SER A 81 -12.89 23.16 -1.88
C SER A 81 -12.89 22.25 -3.11
N ILE A 82 -14.01 21.67 -3.50
CA ILE A 82 -14.13 20.87 -4.74
C ILE A 82 -13.81 21.70 -6.00
N ARG A 83 -13.97 23.04 -5.95
CA ARG A 83 -13.60 23.93 -7.06
C ARG A 83 -12.09 24.14 -7.17
N ASN A 84 -11.32 23.82 -6.12
CA ASN A 84 -9.86 23.85 -6.20
C ASN A 84 -9.39 22.75 -7.18
N PRO A 85 -8.53 23.08 -8.17
CA PRO A 85 -8.10 22.13 -9.19
C PRO A 85 -7.32 20.92 -8.62
N GLU A 86 -6.56 21.11 -7.55
CA GLU A 86 -5.78 20.04 -6.89
C GLU A 86 -6.73 19.05 -6.20
N ILE A 87 -7.69 19.56 -5.41
CA ILE A 87 -8.69 18.75 -4.71
C ILE A 87 -9.55 17.99 -5.73
N ARG A 88 -9.99 18.68 -6.80
CA ARG A 88 -10.74 18.04 -7.88
C ARG A 88 -9.95 16.91 -8.53
N THR A 89 -8.67 17.11 -8.82
CA THR A 89 -7.80 16.10 -9.44
C THR A 89 -7.69 14.87 -8.53
N SER A 90 -7.40 15.05 -7.24
CA SER A 90 -7.31 13.93 -6.29
C SER A 90 -8.63 13.17 -6.16
N LEU A 91 -9.76 13.87 -6.10
CA LEU A 91 -11.09 13.25 -6.06
C LEU A 91 -11.38 12.45 -7.34
N SER A 92 -11.13 13.01 -8.51
CA SER A 92 -11.30 12.31 -9.78
C SER A 92 -10.41 11.06 -9.88
N THR A 93 -9.15 11.15 -9.45
CA THR A 93 -8.25 9.99 -9.41
C THR A 93 -8.78 8.91 -8.47
N MET A 94 -9.24 9.28 -7.28
CA MET A 94 -9.81 8.33 -6.31
C MET A 94 -11.08 7.66 -6.85
N LEU A 95 -11.96 8.42 -7.50
CA LEU A 95 -13.15 7.86 -8.13
C LEU A 95 -12.80 6.86 -9.24
N GLY A 96 -11.85 7.18 -10.11
CA GLY A 96 -11.39 6.25 -11.15
C GLY A 96 -10.73 4.98 -10.58
N PHE A 97 -9.97 5.11 -9.48
CA PHE A 97 -9.42 3.95 -8.76
C PHE A 97 -10.54 3.05 -8.21
N LEU A 98 -11.56 3.64 -7.58
CA LEU A 98 -12.72 2.90 -7.06
C LEU A 98 -13.51 2.21 -8.18
N GLU A 99 -13.69 2.89 -9.32
CA GLU A 99 -14.35 2.32 -10.51
C GLU A 99 -13.63 1.07 -11.00
N GLY A 100 -12.31 1.14 -11.23
CA GLY A 100 -11.52 -0.01 -11.67
C GLY A 100 -11.53 -1.18 -10.67
N MET A 101 -11.50 -0.91 -9.36
CA MET A 101 -11.69 -1.98 -8.35
C MET A 101 -13.06 -2.64 -8.46
N GLY A 102 -14.11 -1.84 -8.66
CA GLY A 102 -15.47 -2.34 -8.85
C GLY A 102 -15.62 -3.22 -10.08
N GLU A 103 -14.99 -2.84 -11.20
CA GLU A 103 -14.95 -3.64 -12.43
C GLU A 103 -14.32 -5.01 -12.20
N ALA A 104 -13.18 -5.07 -11.50
CA ALA A 104 -12.50 -6.31 -11.16
C ALA A 104 -13.39 -7.24 -10.31
N PHE A 105 -14.04 -6.70 -9.26
CA PHE A 105 -14.92 -7.48 -8.40
C PHE A 105 -16.17 -8.01 -9.12
N GLN A 106 -16.67 -7.27 -10.11
CA GLN A 106 -17.82 -7.70 -10.92
C GLN A 106 -17.44 -8.65 -12.06
N GLY A 107 -16.22 -8.56 -12.58
CA GLY A 107 -15.67 -9.54 -13.54
C GLY A 107 -15.56 -10.92 -12.91
N ASP A 108 -14.99 -10.99 -11.70
CA ASP A 108 -14.81 -12.24 -10.95
C ASP A 108 -16.15 -12.93 -10.63
N LYS A 109 -17.20 -12.14 -10.35
CA LYS A 109 -18.57 -12.67 -10.14
C LYS A 109 -19.24 -13.22 -11.40
N ARG A 110 -18.86 -12.75 -12.59
CA ARG A 110 -19.48 -13.18 -13.86
C ARG A 110 -18.91 -14.49 -14.40
N GLU A 111 -17.69 -14.86 -14.03
CA GLU A 111 -17.08 -16.15 -14.41
C GLU A 111 -17.50 -17.32 -13.49
N LEU A 112 -18.22 -17.03 -12.41
CA LEU A 112 -18.73 -18.01 -11.44
C LEU A 112 -20.20 -18.45 -11.69
N HIS A 113 -20.83 -17.95 -12.76
CA HIS A 113 -22.20 -18.26 -13.18
C HIS A 113 -22.23 -18.76 -14.64
#